data_AF-A0A3Q0KFB6-F1
#
_entry.id   AF-A0A3Q0KFB6-F1
#
_cell.length_a   1.000
_cell.length_b   1.000
_cell.length_c   1.000
_cell.angle_alpha   90.00
_cell.angle_beta   90.00
_cell.angle_gamma   90.00
#
_symmetry.space_group_name_H-M   'P 1'
#
loop_
_entity.id
_entity.type
_entity.pdbx_description
1 polymer ?
#
loop_
_entity_poly.entity_id
_entity_poly.type
_entity_poly.pdbx_seq_one_letter_code
_entity_poly.pdbx_strand_id
1 'polypeptide(L)'
;MNSTHPLHSSYSNLLFRQWQTANYKVSAENLVYPIFLSQDPDCDKIITSLIDQRRIGCNRIIEFLTPLVAKQLKSVLLFGTISKDQKDATGSACDTPNSPVIQAIKLLKSKFPDLIVICDVCLCAYTDSGHCGILRDDGCLDVPRTLERLAEISKRFALEGADVIAPSDMMDGRVKKIKMAIESIGLSGKVAVMSYSAKFASCLYGPFRDAAQSAPSFGDRRHYQLPPGAKGLALRAAIRDANEGADFIMVKPGLPYLDIVNELRQLLPHHPLAVYHVSGEYAMLKHAANAGAIDLKQAALELMTAFRRAGASIIITYLTPYLLELDLSESCK
;
A
#
# COMPACT_ATOMS: atom_id res chain seq x y z
N MET A 1 19.16 -1.75 -31.00
CA MET A 1 19.89 -2.98 -31.35
C MET A 1 19.28 -3.54 -32.64
N ASN A 2 20.05 -3.67 -33.72
CA ASN A 2 19.59 -4.40 -34.91
C ASN A 2 19.66 -5.90 -34.58
N SER A 3 18.55 -6.49 -34.15
CA SER A 3 18.48 -7.96 -33.99
C SER A 3 18.14 -8.59 -35.33
N THR A 4 19.04 -9.39 -35.88
CA THR A 4 18.90 -10.05 -37.19
C THR A 4 18.82 -11.58 -37.10
N HIS A 5 18.57 -12.16 -35.93
CA HIS A 5 18.61 -13.61 -35.71
C HIS A 5 17.31 -14.19 -35.11
N PRO A 6 16.95 -15.45 -35.43
CA PRO A 6 15.80 -16.13 -34.83
C PRO A 6 15.94 -16.30 -33.30
N LEU A 7 14.87 -16.06 -32.55
CA LEU A 7 14.86 -16.18 -31.08
C LEU A 7 14.11 -17.40 -30.55
N HIS A 8 13.34 -18.13 -31.36
CA HIS A 8 12.53 -19.26 -30.88
C HIS A 8 13.34 -20.30 -30.08
N SER A 9 14.60 -20.53 -30.44
CA SER A 9 15.47 -21.46 -29.73
C SER A 9 15.78 -21.05 -28.29
N SER A 10 15.62 -19.77 -27.92
CA SER A 10 15.93 -19.26 -26.57
C SER A 10 14.77 -19.36 -25.58
N TYR A 11 13.60 -19.86 -26.02
CA TYR A 11 12.41 -20.08 -25.18
C TYR A 11 11.56 -21.29 -25.63
N SER A 12 12.13 -22.19 -26.44
CA SER A 12 11.44 -23.34 -27.02
C SER A 12 11.11 -24.46 -26.03
N ASN A 13 11.77 -24.50 -24.87
CA ASN A 13 11.48 -25.44 -23.80
C ASN A 13 11.33 -24.73 -22.45
N LEU A 14 10.77 -25.44 -21.47
CA LEU A 14 10.44 -24.91 -20.15
C LEU A 14 11.67 -24.34 -19.41
N LEU A 15 12.82 -25.02 -19.46
CA LEU A 15 14.02 -24.56 -18.78
C LEU A 15 14.52 -23.23 -19.38
N PHE A 16 14.47 -23.10 -20.70
CA PHE A 16 14.89 -21.87 -21.37
C PHE A 16 13.99 -20.70 -21.00
N ARG A 17 12.66 -20.92 -20.94
CA ARG A 17 11.71 -19.91 -20.45
C ARG A 17 12.01 -19.49 -19.01
N GLN A 18 12.31 -20.45 -18.14
CA GLN A 18 12.69 -20.18 -16.75
C GLN A 18 13.99 -19.37 -16.63
N TRP A 19 14.99 -19.64 -17.48
CA TRP A 19 16.22 -18.86 -17.49
C TRP A 19 16.01 -17.40 -17.89
N GLN A 20 15.06 -17.12 -18.80
CA GLN A 20 14.71 -15.75 -19.18
C GLN A 20 14.03 -14.96 -18.05
N THR A 21 13.44 -15.65 -17.07
CA THR A 21 12.61 -15.05 -16.02
C THR A 21 13.17 -15.24 -14.60
N ALA A 22 14.34 -15.86 -14.46
CA ALA A 22 14.89 -16.32 -13.18
C ALA A 22 14.99 -15.23 -12.10
N ASN A 23 15.21 -13.97 -12.50
CA ASN A 23 15.34 -12.82 -11.58
C ASN A 23 14.00 -12.24 -11.10
N TYR A 24 12.88 -12.72 -11.62
CA TYR A 24 11.55 -12.13 -11.41
C TYR A 24 10.57 -13.07 -10.69
N LYS A 25 11.10 -14.09 -10.01
CA LYS A 25 10.29 -14.96 -9.16
C LYS A 25 9.54 -14.17 -8.09
N VAL A 26 8.34 -14.64 -7.80
CA VAL A 26 7.45 -14.13 -6.77
C VAL A 26 7.47 -15.10 -5.59
N SER A 27 7.62 -14.59 -4.38
CA SER A 27 7.49 -15.36 -3.14
C SER A 27 6.58 -14.66 -2.14
N ALA A 28 6.21 -15.35 -1.07
CA ALA A 28 5.35 -14.79 -0.01
C ALA A 28 5.98 -13.54 0.65
N GLU A 29 7.32 -13.46 0.71
CA GLU A 29 8.07 -12.31 1.23
C GLU A 29 7.88 -11.04 0.39
N ASN A 30 7.49 -11.17 -0.88
CA ASN A 30 7.17 -10.00 -1.70
C ASN A 30 5.79 -9.43 -1.41
N LEU A 31 4.89 -10.17 -0.74
CA LEU A 31 3.48 -9.81 -0.64
C LEU A 31 3.18 -9.05 0.66
N VAL A 32 2.44 -7.94 0.50
CA VAL A 32 1.83 -7.18 1.60
C VAL A 32 0.32 -7.27 1.44
N TYR A 33 -0.39 -7.64 2.51
CA TYR A 33 -1.84 -7.72 2.50
C TYR A 33 -2.52 -6.48 3.10
N PRO A 34 -3.28 -5.69 2.31
CA PRO A 34 -4.10 -4.61 2.84
C PRO A 34 -5.27 -5.11 3.71
N ILE A 35 -5.49 -4.49 4.87
CA ILE A 35 -6.57 -4.84 5.80
C ILE A 35 -7.34 -3.57 6.18
N PHE A 36 -8.67 -3.64 6.10
CA PHE A 36 -9.56 -2.58 6.55
C PHE A 36 -10.08 -2.87 7.95
N LEU A 37 -9.70 -2.01 8.89
CA LEU A 37 -10.04 -2.13 10.29
C LEU A 37 -11.25 -1.28 10.62
N SER A 38 -12.22 -1.90 11.27
CA SER A 38 -13.41 -1.25 11.80
C SER A 38 -13.16 -0.85 13.23
N GLN A 39 -13.69 0.31 13.61
CA GLN A 39 -13.76 0.74 14.99
C GLN A 39 -14.68 -0.14 15.85
N ASP A 40 -15.76 -0.66 15.27
CA ASP A 40 -16.57 -1.71 15.91
C ASP A 40 -15.70 -2.98 16.04
N PRO A 41 -15.37 -3.42 17.27
CA PRO A 41 -14.40 -4.48 17.52
C PRO A 41 -14.88 -5.86 17.06
N ASP A 42 -16.19 -6.07 16.94
CA ASP A 42 -16.78 -7.35 16.52
C ASP A 42 -17.17 -7.39 15.04
N CYS A 43 -16.95 -6.28 14.33
CA CYS A 43 -17.28 -6.12 12.92
C CYS A 43 -16.62 -7.20 12.06
N ASP A 44 -17.41 -7.79 11.15
CA ASP A 44 -16.92 -8.72 10.15
C ASP A 44 -17.74 -8.62 8.86
N LYS A 45 -17.64 -7.48 8.18
CA LYS A 45 -18.53 -7.12 7.06
C LYS A 45 -17.82 -7.23 5.71
N ILE A 46 -18.44 -7.92 4.76
CA ILE A 46 -17.98 -7.96 3.37
C ILE A 46 -18.02 -6.54 2.78
N ILE A 47 -17.00 -6.21 1.98
CA ILE A 47 -16.93 -4.96 1.23
C ILE A 47 -17.43 -5.25 -0.19
N THR A 48 -18.64 -4.82 -0.52
CA THR A 48 -19.30 -5.17 -1.80
C THR A 48 -18.50 -4.73 -3.03
N SER A 49 -17.86 -3.57 -3.00
CA SER A 49 -17.06 -3.06 -4.12
C SER A 49 -15.70 -3.76 -4.26
N LEU A 50 -15.32 -4.60 -3.29
CA LEU A 50 -14.01 -5.25 -3.23
C LEU A 50 -14.20 -6.74 -2.90
N ILE A 51 -14.46 -7.53 -3.95
CA ILE A 51 -14.81 -8.96 -3.88
C ILE A 51 -13.85 -9.72 -2.93
N ASP A 52 -14.40 -10.57 -2.06
CA ASP A 52 -13.70 -11.38 -1.05
C ASP A 52 -12.98 -10.59 0.05
N GLN A 53 -13.09 -9.26 0.09
CA GLN A 53 -12.49 -8.41 1.13
C GLN A 53 -13.51 -8.01 2.19
N ARG A 54 -13.01 -7.70 3.40
CA ARG A 54 -13.84 -7.47 4.58
C ARG A 54 -13.34 -6.26 5.37
N ARG A 55 -14.26 -5.57 6.04
CA ARG A 55 -13.99 -4.67 7.17
C ARG A 55 -14.08 -5.51 8.44
N ILE A 56 -13.01 -5.48 9.22
CA ILE A 56 -12.79 -6.41 10.33
C ILE A 56 -12.49 -5.61 11.60
N GLY A 57 -13.16 -5.96 12.70
CA GLY A 57 -12.89 -5.40 14.02
C GLY A 57 -11.72 -6.10 14.72
N CYS A 58 -11.19 -5.48 15.77
CA CYS A 58 -10.01 -5.98 16.47
C CYS A 58 -10.23 -7.34 17.17
N ASN A 59 -11.46 -7.70 17.56
CA ASN A 59 -11.75 -9.02 18.14
C ASN A 59 -11.73 -10.14 17.08
N ARG A 60 -11.80 -9.80 15.79
CA ARG A 60 -11.88 -10.75 14.67
C ARG A 60 -10.56 -10.88 13.90
N ILE A 61 -9.67 -9.90 14.00
CA ILE A 61 -8.45 -9.83 13.18
C ILE A 61 -7.49 -11.01 13.39
N ILE A 62 -7.37 -11.49 14.63
CA ILE A 62 -6.46 -12.60 14.95
C ILE A 62 -6.94 -13.91 14.32
N GLU A 63 -8.22 -14.23 14.47
CA GLU A 63 -8.85 -15.40 13.86
C GLU A 63 -8.70 -15.33 12.33
N PHE A 64 -8.96 -14.15 11.75
CA PHE A 64 -8.86 -13.93 10.32
C PHE A 64 -7.45 -14.13 9.76
N LEU A 65 -6.41 -13.66 10.47
CA LEU A 65 -5.03 -13.72 9.98
C LEU A 65 -4.28 -15.00 10.36
N THR A 66 -4.69 -15.71 11.42
CA THR A 66 -4.05 -16.97 11.83
C THR A 66 -3.83 -17.95 10.66
N PRO A 67 -4.84 -18.28 9.82
CA PRO A 67 -4.62 -19.19 8.70
C PRO A 67 -3.69 -18.63 7.63
N LEU A 68 -3.68 -17.30 7.42
CA LEU A 68 -2.80 -16.66 6.45
C LEU A 68 -1.34 -16.65 6.92
N VAL A 69 -1.11 -16.38 8.21
CA VAL A 69 0.23 -16.45 8.83
C VAL A 69 0.77 -17.88 8.77
N ALA A 70 -0.08 -18.89 9.02
CA ALA A 70 0.29 -20.30 8.84
C ALA A 70 0.67 -20.62 7.38
N LYS A 71 0.10 -19.91 6.41
CA LYS A 71 0.45 -19.95 4.98
C LYS A 71 1.53 -18.94 4.58
N GLN A 72 2.37 -18.54 5.54
CA GLN A 72 3.54 -17.68 5.34
C GLN A 72 3.25 -16.20 5.00
N LEU A 73 2.07 -15.66 5.35
CA LEU A 73 1.87 -14.21 5.32
C LEU A 73 2.91 -13.52 6.20
N LYS A 74 3.75 -12.67 5.61
CA LYS A 74 4.84 -11.97 6.31
C LYS A 74 4.54 -10.51 6.65
N SER A 75 3.63 -9.86 5.93
CA SER A 75 3.38 -8.44 6.12
C SER A 75 1.95 -8.01 5.80
N VAL A 76 1.47 -7.03 6.56
CA VAL A 76 0.12 -6.45 6.43
C VAL A 76 0.20 -4.92 6.37
N LEU A 77 -0.74 -4.30 5.64
CA LEU A 77 -0.91 -2.86 5.58
C LEU A 77 -2.27 -2.47 6.15
N LEU A 78 -2.27 -1.75 7.27
CA LEU A 78 -3.47 -1.44 8.04
C LEU A 78 -4.10 -0.11 7.60
N PHE A 79 -5.41 -0.13 7.38
CA PHE A 79 -6.25 1.05 7.14
C PHE A 79 -7.37 1.10 8.18
N GLY A 80 -7.38 2.12 9.04
CA GLY A 80 -8.46 2.32 10.00
C GLY A 80 -9.68 3.03 9.40
N THR A 81 -10.86 2.65 9.88
CA THR A 81 -12.13 3.33 9.60
C THR A 81 -12.84 3.61 10.92
N ILE A 82 -13.32 4.84 11.08
CA ILE A 82 -14.04 5.30 12.27
C ILE A 82 -15.46 5.75 11.90
N SER A 83 -16.33 5.79 12.90
CA SER A 83 -17.67 6.35 12.73
C SER A 83 -17.62 7.84 12.36
N LYS A 84 -18.64 8.31 11.64
CA LYS A 84 -18.66 9.68 11.09
C LYS A 84 -18.66 10.76 12.18
N ASP A 85 -19.29 10.48 13.33
CA ASP A 85 -19.38 11.35 14.50
C ASP A 85 -18.05 11.57 15.22
N GLN A 86 -17.04 10.73 14.96
CA GLN A 86 -15.69 10.89 15.50
C GLN A 86 -14.72 11.59 14.56
N LYS A 87 -15.18 11.96 13.37
CA LYS A 87 -14.38 12.74 12.42
C LYS A 87 -14.40 14.21 12.82
N ASP A 88 -13.24 14.85 12.79
CA ASP A 88 -13.09 16.28 13.08
C ASP A 88 -12.08 16.95 12.14
N ALA A 89 -11.75 18.23 12.33
CA ALA A 89 -10.90 18.96 11.40
C ALA A 89 -9.43 18.48 11.38
N THR A 90 -8.97 17.73 12.40
CA THR A 90 -7.55 17.35 12.56
C THR A 90 -7.32 15.84 12.56
N GLY A 91 -8.38 15.04 12.48
CA GLY A 91 -8.33 13.59 12.59
C GLY A 91 -7.87 13.14 13.97
N SER A 92 -8.37 13.76 15.04
CA SER A 92 -7.89 13.50 16.41
C SER A 92 -8.07 12.03 16.83
N ALA A 93 -9.09 11.34 16.34
CA ALA A 93 -9.33 9.93 16.64
C ALA A 93 -8.23 8.96 16.14
N CYS A 94 -7.41 9.37 15.18
CA CYS A 94 -6.43 8.52 14.48
C CYS A 94 -5.38 7.88 15.40
N ASP A 95 -4.90 8.63 16.38
CA ASP A 95 -3.80 8.25 17.28
C ASP A 95 -4.25 8.07 18.74
N THR A 96 -5.56 8.00 18.98
CA THR A 96 -6.10 7.67 20.31
C THR A 96 -5.96 6.17 20.62
N PRO A 97 -5.95 5.76 21.90
CA PRO A 97 -5.95 4.34 22.27
C PRO A 97 -7.12 3.53 21.70
N ASN A 98 -8.22 4.18 21.34
CA ASN A 98 -9.40 3.56 20.74
C ASN A 98 -9.34 3.50 19.21
N SER A 99 -8.27 4.00 18.59
CA SER A 99 -8.04 3.87 17.16
C SER A 99 -7.97 2.39 16.78
N PRO A 100 -8.73 1.94 15.76
CA PRO A 100 -8.70 0.55 15.34
C PRO A 100 -7.31 0.11 14.87
N VAL A 101 -6.52 1.03 14.33
CA VAL A 101 -5.12 0.77 13.92
C VAL A 101 -4.25 0.49 15.14
N ILE A 102 -4.31 1.32 16.19
CA ILE A 102 -3.51 1.13 17.41
C ILE A 102 -3.86 -0.17 18.12
N GLN A 103 -5.15 -0.48 18.22
CA GLN A 103 -5.60 -1.75 18.80
C GLN A 103 -5.09 -2.95 17.99
N ALA A 104 -5.18 -2.87 16.66
CA ALA A 104 -4.67 -3.93 15.79
C ALA A 104 -3.15 -4.10 15.88
N ILE A 105 -2.36 -3.02 15.91
CA ILE A 105 -0.89 -3.11 16.07
C ILE A 105 -0.56 -3.94 17.31
N LYS A 106 -1.13 -3.59 18.48
CA LYS A 106 -0.87 -4.28 19.75
C LYS A 106 -1.22 -5.77 19.69
N LEU A 107 -2.41 -6.08 19.17
CA LEU A 107 -2.86 -7.47 19.07
C LEU A 107 -1.99 -8.28 18.11
N LEU A 108 -1.65 -7.71 16.95
CA LEU A 108 -0.84 -8.38 15.95
C LEU A 108 0.59 -8.60 16.43
N LYS A 109 1.26 -7.60 17.01
CA LYS A 109 2.62 -7.78 17.54
C LYS A 109 2.68 -8.72 18.73
N SER A 110 1.62 -8.78 19.54
CA SER A 110 1.50 -9.76 20.64
C SER A 110 1.33 -11.19 20.13
N LYS A 111 0.43 -11.40 19.15
CA LYS A 111 0.08 -12.74 18.66
C LYS A 111 1.03 -13.28 17.59
N PHE A 112 1.55 -12.40 16.73
CA PHE A 112 2.43 -12.70 15.61
C PHE A 112 3.65 -11.75 15.64
N PRO A 113 4.61 -11.94 16.55
CA PRO A 113 5.75 -11.03 16.71
C PRO A 113 6.57 -10.80 15.43
N ASP A 114 6.67 -11.83 14.57
CA ASP A 114 7.41 -11.80 13.30
C ASP A 114 6.61 -11.21 12.13
N LEU A 115 5.31 -10.94 12.31
CA LEU A 115 4.51 -10.29 11.27
C LEU A 115 4.89 -8.82 11.17
N ILE A 116 5.27 -8.38 9.98
CA ILE A 116 5.56 -6.97 9.70
C ILE A 116 4.25 -6.19 9.59
N VAL A 117 4.06 -5.23 10.49
CA VAL A 117 2.89 -4.37 10.55
C VAL A 117 3.22 -3.00 9.93
N ILE A 118 2.69 -2.77 8.74
CA ILE A 118 2.77 -1.50 8.02
C ILE A 118 1.50 -0.69 8.32
N CYS A 119 1.65 0.57 8.71
CA CYS A 119 0.51 1.44 9.02
C CYS A 119 0.41 2.57 8.00
N ASP A 120 -0.73 2.69 7.32
CA ASP A 120 -1.03 3.86 6.50
C ASP A 120 -1.18 5.10 7.39
N VAL A 121 -0.50 6.19 7.04
CA VAL A 121 -0.64 7.49 7.71
C VAL A 121 -1.22 8.48 6.72
N CYS A 122 -2.47 8.87 6.98
CA CYS A 122 -3.24 9.82 6.20
C CYS A 122 -4.45 10.29 7.00
N LEU A 123 -4.87 11.55 6.83
CA LEU A 123 -5.98 12.11 7.60
C LEU A 123 -7.37 11.78 7.03
N CYS A 124 -7.46 11.31 5.78
CA CYS A 124 -8.75 11.27 5.07
C CYS A 124 -9.82 10.35 5.68
N ALA A 125 -9.41 9.31 6.41
CA ALA A 125 -10.34 8.42 7.09
C ALA A 125 -10.83 9.00 8.44
N TYR A 126 -10.16 10.04 8.93
CA TYR A 126 -10.33 10.57 10.29
C TYR A 126 -10.82 12.02 10.29
N THR A 127 -10.67 12.75 9.19
CA THR A 127 -11.15 14.14 9.10
C THR A 127 -12.55 14.26 8.53
N ASP A 128 -13.30 15.27 8.99
CA ASP A 128 -14.63 15.64 8.48
C ASP A 128 -14.62 16.02 6.98
N SER A 129 -13.55 16.67 6.53
CA SER A 129 -13.33 17.07 5.13
C SER A 129 -13.06 15.87 4.20
N GLY A 130 -12.61 14.74 4.74
CA GLY A 130 -12.13 13.60 3.96
C GLY A 130 -10.88 13.90 3.11
N HIS A 131 -10.22 15.05 3.28
CA HIS A 131 -8.96 15.37 2.62
C HIS A 131 -7.76 14.72 3.33
N CYS A 132 -6.61 14.71 2.67
CA CYS A 132 -5.42 14.04 3.20
C CYS A 132 -4.64 14.88 4.23
N GLY A 133 -5.03 16.14 4.42
CA GLY A 133 -4.39 17.11 5.31
C GLY A 133 -5.38 18.05 5.95
N ILE A 134 -4.87 18.87 6.87
CA ILE A 134 -5.61 19.95 7.53
C ILE A 134 -5.82 21.08 6.53
N LEU A 135 -7.01 21.68 6.55
CA LEU A 135 -7.39 22.77 5.66
C LEU A 135 -7.36 24.12 6.38
N ARG A 136 -7.04 25.17 5.63
CA ARG A 136 -7.24 26.57 6.03
C ARG A 136 -8.67 27.00 5.73
N ASP A 137 -9.03 28.20 6.19
CA ASP A 137 -10.36 28.80 5.96
C ASP A 137 -10.69 29.01 4.47
N ASP A 138 -9.67 29.16 3.61
CA ASP A 138 -9.81 29.26 2.15
C ASP A 138 -9.99 27.90 1.45
N GLY A 139 -10.04 26.79 2.22
CA GLY A 139 -10.16 25.43 1.70
C GLY A 139 -8.85 24.85 1.13
N CYS A 140 -7.74 25.60 1.14
CA CYS A 140 -6.44 25.09 0.75
C CYS A 140 -5.79 24.30 1.90
N LEU A 141 -4.80 23.46 1.58
CA LEU A 141 -4.06 22.70 2.58
C LEU A 141 -3.15 23.60 3.42
N ASP A 142 -3.24 23.46 4.74
CA ASP A 142 -2.24 23.96 5.68
C ASP A 142 -1.12 22.92 5.78
N VAL A 143 -0.12 23.03 4.90
CA VAL A 143 0.99 22.07 4.84
C VAL A 143 1.74 21.99 6.17
N PRO A 144 2.21 23.09 6.80
CA PRO A 144 2.91 23.01 8.08
C PRO A 144 2.13 22.26 9.18
N ARG A 145 0.85 22.61 9.40
CA ARG A 145 0.03 21.93 10.41
C ARG A 145 -0.23 20.46 10.04
N THR A 146 -0.41 20.18 8.75
CA THR A 146 -0.57 18.80 8.28
C THR A 146 0.68 17.98 8.58
N LEU A 147 1.88 18.50 8.30
CA LEU A 147 3.14 17.81 8.58
C LEU A 147 3.32 17.49 10.07
N GLU A 148 2.98 18.44 10.94
CA GLU A 148 3.00 18.23 12.40
C GLU A 148 2.04 17.11 12.80
N ARG A 149 0.80 17.13 12.32
CA ARG A 149 -0.19 16.12 12.66
C ARG A 149 0.18 14.72 12.16
N LEU A 150 0.69 14.60 10.93
CA LEU A 150 1.16 13.32 10.37
C LEU A 150 2.33 12.76 11.19
N ALA A 151 3.21 13.63 11.68
CA ALA A 151 4.34 13.24 12.52
C ALA A 151 3.91 12.75 13.91
N GLU A 152 2.90 13.37 14.53
CA GLU A 152 2.29 12.91 15.79
C GLU A 152 1.69 11.50 15.65
N ILE A 153 0.87 11.30 14.61
CA ILE A 153 0.27 9.98 14.32
C ILE A 153 1.36 8.93 14.10
N SER A 154 2.38 9.27 13.32
CA SER A 154 3.51 8.38 13.04
C SER A 154 4.27 8.00 14.31
N LYS A 155 4.56 8.99 15.17
CA LYS A 155 5.19 8.80 16.48
C LYS A 155 4.35 7.85 17.34
N ARG A 156 3.03 8.02 17.34
CA ARG A 156 2.15 7.14 18.10
C ARG A 156 2.16 5.71 17.56
N PHE A 157 1.98 5.49 16.26
CA PHE A 157 2.00 4.15 15.68
C PHE A 157 3.34 3.44 15.91
N ALA A 158 4.46 4.17 15.80
CA ALA A 158 5.79 3.66 16.11
C ALA A 158 5.91 3.22 17.59
N LEU A 159 5.44 4.04 18.54
CA LEU A 159 5.44 3.69 19.98
C LEU A 159 4.61 2.45 20.29
N GLU A 160 3.55 2.20 19.52
CA GLU A 160 2.65 1.07 19.73
C GLU A 160 3.14 -0.24 19.07
N GLY A 161 4.20 -0.17 18.26
CA GLY A 161 4.88 -1.33 17.69
C GLY A 161 4.73 -1.51 16.18
N ALA A 162 4.31 -0.47 15.43
CA ALA A 162 4.37 -0.52 13.97
C ALA A 162 5.81 -0.69 13.48
N ASP A 163 6.04 -1.62 12.55
CA ASP A 163 7.36 -1.87 11.98
C ASP A 163 7.67 -0.87 10.84
N VAL A 164 6.62 -0.44 10.12
CA VAL A 164 6.75 0.49 8.99
C VAL A 164 5.63 1.54 9.03
N ILE A 165 6.02 2.82 8.94
CA ILE A 165 5.10 3.94 8.74
C ILE A 165 4.99 4.25 7.26
N ALA A 166 3.78 4.31 6.72
CA ALA A 166 3.54 4.50 5.29
C ALA A 166 2.69 5.74 5.01
N PRO A 167 3.29 6.95 4.86
CA PRO A 167 2.54 8.19 4.64
C PRO A 167 1.99 8.30 3.21
N SER A 168 0.66 8.32 3.09
CA SER A 168 -0.05 8.32 1.80
C SER A 168 -0.70 9.66 1.41
N ASP A 169 -0.51 10.68 2.24
CA ASP A 169 -1.13 12.01 2.13
C ASP A 169 -0.62 12.87 0.96
N MET A 170 0.64 12.63 0.52
CA MET A 170 1.35 13.35 -0.56
C MET A 170 1.86 14.76 -0.26
N MET A 171 1.92 15.19 1.00
CA MET A 171 2.55 16.46 1.35
C MET A 171 4.06 16.45 1.10
N ASP A 172 4.57 17.60 0.69
CA ASP A 172 6.00 17.88 0.58
C ASP A 172 6.63 17.96 1.98
N GLY A 173 7.81 17.35 2.18
CA GLY A 173 8.50 17.36 3.49
C GLY A 173 7.99 16.35 4.51
N ARG A 174 6.93 15.58 4.20
CA ARG A 174 6.32 14.62 5.13
C ARG A 174 7.26 13.51 5.57
N VAL A 175 8.10 13.01 4.66
CA VAL A 175 9.01 11.91 4.98
C VAL A 175 10.04 12.38 5.98
N LYS A 176 10.67 13.53 5.73
CA LYS A 176 11.67 14.09 6.64
C LYS A 176 11.08 14.35 8.03
N LYS A 177 9.89 14.97 8.10
CA LYS A 177 9.21 15.26 9.37
C LYS A 177 8.89 13.98 10.14
N ILE A 178 8.43 12.92 9.46
CA ILE A 178 8.15 11.62 10.07
C ILE A 178 9.43 10.94 10.56
N LYS A 179 10.51 10.92 9.76
CA LYS A 179 11.81 10.36 10.19
C LYS A 179 12.34 11.07 11.44
N MET A 180 12.28 12.40 11.49
CA MET A 180 12.66 13.18 12.68
C MET A 180 11.78 12.85 13.89
N ALA A 181 10.47 12.62 13.70
CA ALA A 181 9.57 12.27 14.79
C ALA A 181 9.86 10.88 15.37
N ILE A 182 10.13 9.89 14.51
CA ILE A 182 10.56 8.54 14.91
C ILE A 182 11.91 8.58 15.63
N GLU A 183 12.83 9.42 15.15
CA GLU A 183 14.13 9.64 15.79
C GLU A 183 13.99 10.25 17.18
N SER A 184 13.09 11.23 17.35
CA SER A 184 12.84 11.90 18.64
C SER A 184 12.37 10.97 19.76
N ILE A 185 11.90 9.76 19.43
CA ILE A 185 11.48 8.73 20.38
C ILE A 185 12.44 7.54 20.45
N GLY A 186 13.61 7.64 19.82
CA GLY A 186 14.64 6.60 19.87
C GLY A 186 14.30 5.34 19.07
N LEU A 187 13.39 5.42 18.09
CA LEU A 187 12.93 4.25 17.32
C LEU A 187 13.50 4.19 15.88
N SER A 188 14.46 5.05 15.52
CA SER A 188 15.07 5.05 14.17
C SER A 188 15.68 3.72 13.75
N GLY A 189 16.19 2.92 14.70
CA GLY A 189 16.77 1.60 14.41
C GLY A 189 15.73 0.47 14.30
N LYS A 190 14.44 0.75 14.50
CA LYS A 190 13.36 -0.26 14.54
C LYS A 190 12.23 0.01 13.55
N VAL A 191 11.92 1.28 13.27
CA VAL A 191 10.74 1.66 12.48
C VAL A 191 11.17 2.30 11.18
N ALA A 192 10.80 1.69 10.06
CA ALA A 192 11.08 2.16 8.71
C ALA A 192 9.96 3.08 8.19
N VAL A 193 10.23 3.82 7.11
CA VAL A 193 9.27 4.68 6.41
C VAL A 193 9.13 4.23 4.95
N MET A 194 7.91 3.82 4.58
CA MET A 194 7.52 3.48 3.22
C MET A 194 6.75 4.63 2.59
N SER A 195 7.43 5.46 1.81
CA SER A 195 6.76 6.58 1.18
C SER A 195 5.89 6.12 0.01
N TYR A 196 4.63 6.58 -0.02
CA TYR A 196 3.80 6.61 -1.23
C TYR A 196 4.33 7.67 -2.20
N SER A 197 5.54 7.52 -2.70
CA SER A 197 6.28 8.64 -3.31
C SER A 197 5.74 9.05 -4.67
N ALA A 198 5.17 8.11 -5.43
CA ALA A 198 4.49 8.36 -6.69
C ALA A 198 3.02 7.90 -6.61
N LYS A 199 2.18 8.69 -5.94
CA LYS A 199 0.73 8.48 -5.89
C LYS A 199 0.00 9.34 -6.92
N PHE A 200 -0.49 8.72 -7.97
CA PHE A 200 -1.25 9.39 -9.02
C PHE A 200 -2.71 9.62 -8.63
N ALA A 201 -3.30 10.70 -9.10
CA ALA A 201 -4.73 10.94 -9.06
C ALA A 201 -5.41 9.93 -10.01
N SER A 202 -6.14 8.97 -9.45
CA SER A 202 -6.71 7.87 -10.21
C SER A 202 -8.15 7.55 -9.81
N CYS A 203 -8.97 7.19 -10.80
CA CYS A 203 -10.31 6.64 -10.59
C CYS A 203 -10.28 5.21 -10.06
N LEU A 204 -9.16 4.48 -10.22
CA LEU A 204 -8.99 3.10 -9.74
C LEU A 204 -8.99 2.98 -8.20
N TYR A 205 -9.04 4.08 -7.47
CA TYR A 205 -9.24 4.08 -6.03
C TYR A 205 -10.71 3.95 -5.60
N GLY A 206 -11.68 3.93 -6.53
CA GLY A 206 -13.11 3.89 -6.23
C GLY A 206 -13.47 2.86 -5.15
N PRO A 207 -13.19 1.56 -5.35
CA PRO A 207 -13.51 0.54 -4.35
C PRO A 207 -12.81 0.72 -3.01
N PHE A 208 -11.57 1.25 -2.99
CA PHE A 208 -10.87 1.61 -1.75
C PHE A 208 -11.59 2.74 -1.00
N ARG A 209 -12.11 3.75 -1.70
CA ARG A 209 -12.80 4.88 -1.05
C ARG A 209 -14.07 4.41 -0.36
N ASP A 210 -14.79 3.46 -0.95
CA ASP A 210 -15.95 2.81 -0.34
C ASP A 210 -15.54 1.99 0.89
N ALA A 211 -14.48 1.17 0.74
CA ALA A 211 -13.93 0.34 1.81
C ALA A 211 -13.47 1.15 3.02
N ALA A 212 -12.72 2.23 2.78
CA ALA A 212 -12.11 3.08 3.80
C ALA A 212 -12.99 4.25 4.25
N GLN A 213 -14.20 4.40 3.68
CA GLN A 213 -15.12 5.53 3.96
C GLN A 213 -14.43 6.89 3.91
N SER A 214 -13.62 7.09 2.87
CA SER A 214 -12.67 8.19 2.76
C SER A 214 -12.87 8.99 1.48
N ALA A 215 -14.07 9.10 0.92
CA ALA A 215 -14.31 10.07 -0.15
C ALA A 215 -14.15 11.51 0.40
N PRO A 216 -13.53 12.44 -0.34
CA PRO A 216 -13.52 13.85 0.06
C PRO A 216 -14.95 14.40 0.08
N SER A 217 -15.28 15.25 1.04
CA SER A 217 -16.63 15.82 1.19
C SER A 217 -16.94 16.88 0.14
N PHE A 218 -15.91 17.51 -0.42
CA PHE A 218 -16.00 18.44 -1.55
C PHE A 218 -14.79 18.32 -2.47
N GLY A 219 -14.91 18.83 -3.70
CA GLY A 219 -13.82 18.85 -4.67
C GLY A 219 -13.19 17.48 -4.90
N ASP A 220 -11.87 17.46 -5.04
CA ASP A 220 -11.08 16.25 -5.22
C ASP A 220 -9.64 16.42 -4.73
N ARG A 221 -8.80 15.40 -4.99
CA ARG A 221 -7.42 15.30 -4.50
C ARG A 221 -6.37 15.67 -5.54
N ARG A 222 -6.75 16.18 -6.71
CA ARG A 222 -5.83 16.46 -7.84
C ARG A 222 -4.83 17.58 -7.53
N HIS A 223 -5.11 18.41 -6.53
CA HIS A 223 -4.21 19.50 -6.11
C HIS A 223 -2.95 18.99 -5.37
N TYR A 224 -2.93 17.74 -4.91
CA TYR A 224 -1.80 17.14 -4.18
C TYR A 224 -1.47 15.70 -4.62
N GLN A 225 -2.32 15.07 -5.43
CA GLN A 225 -2.00 13.80 -6.11
C GLN A 225 -1.50 14.06 -7.52
N LEU A 226 -0.56 13.23 -7.99
CA LEU A 226 0.12 13.47 -9.25
C LEU A 226 -0.84 13.31 -10.45
N PRO A 227 -0.82 14.21 -11.45
CA PRO A 227 -1.60 14.01 -12.66
C PRO A 227 -1.20 12.70 -13.36
N PRO A 228 -2.13 11.93 -13.96
CA PRO A 228 -1.82 10.62 -14.57
C PRO A 228 -0.65 10.63 -15.57
N GLY A 229 -0.53 11.67 -16.40
CA GLY A 229 0.56 11.78 -17.37
C GLY A 229 1.87 12.36 -16.82
N ALA A 230 1.95 12.71 -15.54
CA ALA A 230 3.04 13.50 -14.98
C ALA A 230 4.28 12.66 -14.59
N LYS A 231 4.85 11.95 -15.57
CA LYS A 231 6.03 11.10 -15.40
C LYS A 231 7.18 11.83 -14.68
N GLY A 232 7.63 12.96 -15.22
CA GLY A 232 8.75 13.72 -14.64
C GLY A 232 8.48 14.20 -13.20
N LEU A 233 7.22 14.51 -12.87
CA LEU A 233 6.85 14.90 -11.51
C LEU A 233 6.91 13.71 -10.55
N ALA A 234 6.46 12.52 -10.98
CA ALA A 234 6.55 11.29 -10.20
C ALA A 234 7.99 10.93 -9.84
N LEU A 235 8.91 11.07 -10.79
CA LEU A 235 10.34 10.82 -10.56
C LEU A 235 10.93 11.83 -9.56
N ARG A 236 10.63 13.13 -9.72
CA ARG A 236 11.11 14.15 -8.77
C ARG A 236 10.54 13.95 -7.36
N ALA A 237 9.26 13.60 -7.23
CA ALA A 237 8.65 13.32 -5.94
C ALA A 237 9.29 12.10 -5.24
N ALA A 238 9.56 11.03 -5.99
CA ALA A 238 10.26 9.86 -5.48
C ALA A 238 11.71 10.15 -5.06
N ILE A 239 12.47 10.88 -5.89
CA ILE A 239 13.84 11.28 -5.55
C ILE A 239 13.86 12.19 -4.32
N ARG A 240 12.91 13.13 -4.21
CA ARG A 240 12.76 13.96 -3.00
C ARG A 240 12.51 13.09 -1.77
N ASP A 241 11.54 12.20 -1.82
CA ASP A 241 11.19 11.36 -0.67
C ASP A 241 12.35 10.43 -0.27
N ALA A 242 13.13 9.93 -1.24
CA ALA A 242 14.38 9.20 -0.97
C ALA A 242 15.41 10.10 -0.26
N ASN A 243 15.63 11.33 -0.75
CA ASN A 243 16.52 12.30 -0.13
C ASN A 243 16.05 12.79 1.26
N GLU A 244 14.75 12.72 1.52
CA GLU A 244 14.15 12.99 2.83
C GLU A 244 14.30 11.81 3.81
N GLY A 245 14.81 10.66 3.36
CA GLY A 245 15.13 9.51 4.20
C GLY A 245 14.09 8.40 4.19
N ALA A 246 13.25 8.29 3.15
CA ALA A 246 12.36 7.15 2.98
C ALA A 246 13.18 5.86 2.79
N ASP A 247 12.89 4.84 3.59
CA ASP A 247 13.55 3.54 3.52
C ASP A 247 13.02 2.71 2.33
N PHE A 248 11.74 2.91 1.97
CA PHE A 248 11.10 2.29 0.81
C PHE A 248 10.34 3.33 -0.02
N ILE A 249 10.35 3.13 -1.35
CA ILE A 249 9.70 4.02 -2.32
C ILE A 249 8.57 3.26 -3.00
N MET A 250 7.38 3.87 -3.12
CA MET A 250 6.21 3.22 -3.68
C MET A 250 5.61 3.96 -4.88
N VAL A 251 5.19 3.19 -5.89
CA VAL A 251 4.30 3.65 -6.98
C VAL A 251 2.88 3.15 -6.73
N LYS A 252 1.90 4.06 -6.84
CA LYS A 252 0.47 3.79 -6.67
C LYS A 252 -0.33 4.66 -7.66
N PRO A 253 -1.19 4.10 -8.53
CA PRO A 253 -1.51 2.68 -8.78
C PRO A 253 -0.37 1.85 -9.40
N GLY A 254 -0.62 0.57 -9.64
CA GLY A 254 0.38 -0.38 -10.10
C GLY A 254 0.39 -0.56 -11.61
N LEU A 255 -0.61 -1.27 -12.13
CA LEU A 255 -0.63 -1.72 -13.54
C LEU A 255 -0.44 -0.60 -14.58
N PRO A 256 -1.11 0.56 -14.48
CA PRO A 256 -0.96 1.61 -15.48
C PRO A 256 0.39 2.34 -15.42
N TYR A 257 1.23 2.07 -14.42
CA TYR A 257 2.43 2.84 -14.10
C TYR A 257 3.68 1.95 -13.95
N LEU A 258 3.69 0.77 -14.60
CA LEU A 258 4.86 -0.12 -14.61
C LEU A 258 6.09 0.52 -15.27
N ASP A 259 5.89 1.45 -16.19
CA ASP A 259 6.94 2.30 -16.76
C ASP A 259 7.60 3.18 -15.68
N ILE A 260 6.79 3.78 -14.80
CA ILE A 260 7.27 4.56 -13.66
C ILE A 260 8.04 3.69 -12.66
N VAL A 261 7.54 2.48 -12.36
CA VAL A 261 8.25 1.53 -11.49
C VAL A 261 9.62 1.19 -12.07
N ASN A 262 9.69 0.90 -13.37
CA ASN A 262 10.94 0.58 -14.05
C ASN A 262 11.92 1.76 -14.10
N GLU A 263 11.44 2.97 -14.38
CA GLU A 263 12.29 4.17 -14.39
C GLU A 263 12.81 4.51 -12.99
N LEU A 264 11.98 4.39 -11.95
CA LEU A 264 12.43 4.53 -10.56
C LEU A 264 13.43 3.45 -10.15
N ARG A 265 13.29 2.22 -10.65
CA ARG A 265 14.27 1.15 -10.38
C ARG A 265 15.66 1.50 -10.92
N GLN A 266 15.72 2.19 -12.06
CA GLN A 266 16.97 2.66 -12.65
C GLN A 266 17.56 3.86 -11.88
N LEU A 267 16.71 4.78 -11.43
CA LEU A 267 17.14 5.99 -10.73
C LEU A 267 17.47 5.78 -9.25
N LEU A 268 16.80 4.82 -8.59
CA LEU A 268 16.94 4.51 -7.16
C LEU A 268 17.28 3.02 -6.95
N PRO A 269 18.38 2.50 -7.54
CA PRO A 269 18.69 1.07 -7.54
C PRO A 269 18.98 0.50 -6.15
N HIS A 270 19.26 1.34 -5.16
CA HIS A 270 19.59 0.88 -3.81
C HIS A 270 18.41 0.88 -2.84
N HIS A 271 17.23 1.35 -3.27
CA HIS A 271 16.01 1.33 -2.46
C HIS A 271 15.13 0.14 -2.86
N PRO A 272 14.52 -0.58 -1.91
CA PRO A 272 13.42 -1.48 -2.23
C PRO A 272 12.23 -0.67 -2.74
N LEU A 273 11.67 -1.11 -3.87
CA LEU A 273 10.52 -0.48 -4.49
C LEU A 273 9.25 -1.27 -4.19
N ALA A 274 8.23 -0.57 -3.71
CA ALA A 274 6.89 -1.10 -3.55
C ALA A 274 6.01 -0.71 -4.75
N VAL A 275 5.11 -1.60 -5.13
CA VAL A 275 4.03 -1.29 -6.07
C VAL A 275 2.71 -1.68 -5.44
N TYR A 276 1.70 -0.83 -5.61
CA TYR A 276 0.37 -1.08 -5.09
C TYR A 276 -0.56 -1.52 -6.21
N HIS A 277 -0.95 -2.81 -6.24
CA HIS A 277 -2.04 -3.33 -7.06
C HIS A 277 -3.38 -2.90 -6.42
N VAL A 278 -3.88 -1.74 -6.83
CA VAL A 278 -4.94 -1.02 -6.12
C VAL A 278 -6.31 -1.67 -6.28
N SER A 279 -7.26 -1.18 -5.49
CA SER A 279 -8.59 -1.75 -5.36
C SER A 279 -9.36 -1.87 -6.68
N GLY A 280 -9.23 -0.90 -7.59
CA GLY A 280 -9.86 -0.93 -8.91
C GLY A 280 -9.19 -1.93 -9.85
N GLU A 281 -7.86 -2.06 -9.81
CA GLU A 281 -7.12 -3.07 -10.58
C GLU A 281 -7.52 -4.48 -10.14
N TYR A 282 -7.58 -4.69 -8.81
CA TYR A 282 -8.09 -5.92 -8.22
C TYR A 282 -9.54 -6.21 -8.62
N ALA A 283 -10.44 -5.23 -8.54
CA ALA A 283 -11.83 -5.40 -8.90
C ALA A 283 -11.99 -5.73 -10.39
N MET A 284 -11.27 -5.05 -11.28
CA MET A 284 -11.24 -5.35 -12.71
C MET A 284 -10.84 -6.81 -12.97
N LEU A 285 -9.77 -7.28 -12.34
CA LEU A 285 -9.31 -8.67 -12.45
C LEU A 285 -10.37 -9.66 -11.96
N LYS A 286 -10.91 -9.44 -10.75
CA LYS A 286 -11.91 -10.35 -10.15
C LYS A 286 -13.21 -10.40 -10.94
N HIS A 287 -13.69 -9.27 -11.45
CA HIS A 287 -14.88 -9.24 -12.30
C HIS A 287 -14.65 -9.95 -13.64
N ALA A 288 -13.51 -9.73 -14.29
CA ALA A 288 -13.19 -10.43 -15.54
C ALA A 288 -13.09 -11.95 -15.34
N ALA A 289 -12.46 -12.40 -14.24
CA ALA A 289 -12.38 -13.81 -13.89
C ALA A 289 -13.77 -14.42 -13.58
N ASN A 290 -14.59 -13.75 -12.79
CA ASN A 290 -15.94 -14.21 -12.45
C ASN A 290 -16.86 -14.27 -13.68
N ALA A 291 -16.63 -13.42 -14.68
CA ALA A 291 -17.35 -13.44 -15.96
C ALA A 291 -16.82 -14.53 -16.92
N GLY A 292 -15.80 -15.31 -16.53
CA GLY A 292 -15.17 -16.32 -17.37
C GLY A 292 -14.30 -15.77 -18.50
N ALA A 293 -13.98 -14.46 -18.50
CA ALA A 293 -13.19 -13.83 -19.55
C ALA A 293 -11.69 -14.15 -19.45
N ILE A 294 -11.21 -14.46 -18.25
CA ILE A 294 -9.81 -14.80 -17.96
C ILE A 294 -9.72 -15.87 -16.87
N ASP A 295 -8.64 -16.65 -16.89
CA ASP A 295 -8.30 -17.53 -15.78
C ASP A 295 -7.62 -16.73 -14.65
N LEU A 296 -8.20 -16.77 -13.44
CA LEU A 296 -7.71 -15.96 -12.31
C LEU A 296 -6.29 -16.35 -11.89
N LYS A 297 -5.96 -17.64 -11.89
CA LYS A 297 -4.65 -18.13 -11.46
C LYS A 297 -3.56 -17.62 -12.38
N GLN A 298 -3.71 -17.83 -13.68
CA GLN A 298 -2.76 -17.39 -14.70
C GLN A 298 -2.60 -15.87 -14.68
N ALA A 299 -3.72 -15.13 -14.69
CA ALA A 299 -3.67 -13.68 -14.70
C ALA A 299 -3.03 -13.12 -13.40
N ALA A 300 -3.39 -13.65 -12.23
CA ALA A 300 -2.80 -13.21 -10.97
C ALA A 300 -1.27 -13.42 -10.95
N LEU A 301 -0.81 -14.60 -11.35
CA LEU A 301 0.62 -14.93 -11.40
C LEU A 301 1.38 -14.08 -12.43
N GLU A 302 0.80 -13.86 -13.62
CA GLU A 302 1.39 -12.99 -14.65
C GLU A 302 1.54 -11.54 -14.16
N LEU A 303 0.53 -11.00 -13.48
CA LEU A 303 0.60 -9.66 -12.91
C LEU A 303 1.68 -9.53 -11.85
N MET A 304 1.81 -10.53 -10.95
CA MET A 304 2.86 -10.52 -9.93
C MET A 304 4.25 -10.55 -10.59
N THR A 305 4.44 -11.38 -11.62
CA THR A 305 5.69 -11.42 -12.40
C THR A 305 5.95 -10.10 -13.13
N ALA A 306 4.92 -9.46 -13.69
CA ALA A 306 5.06 -8.16 -14.34
C ALA A 306 5.51 -7.07 -13.37
N PHE A 307 4.98 -7.06 -12.14
CA PHE A 307 5.44 -6.17 -11.07
C PHE A 307 6.91 -6.41 -10.70
N ARG A 308 7.31 -7.68 -10.51
CA ARG A 308 8.71 -8.05 -10.25
C ARG A 308 9.63 -7.65 -11.39
N ARG A 309 9.22 -7.90 -12.64
CA ARG A 309 9.94 -7.52 -13.86
C ARG A 309 10.15 -6.01 -13.97
N ALA A 310 9.14 -5.21 -13.61
CA ALA A 310 9.26 -3.76 -13.58
C ALA A 310 10.21 -3.26 -12.47
N GLY A 311 10.60 -4.11 -11.51
CA GLY A 311 11.59 -3.78 -10.49
C GLY A 311 11.02 -3.61 -9.07
N ALA A 312 9.73 -3.88 -8.86
CA ALA A 312 9.13 -3.83 -7.52
C ALA A 312 9.58 -5.03 -6.68
N SER A 313 10.20 -4.78 -5.53
CA SER A 313 10.58 -5.79 -4.51
C SER A 313 9.43 -6.15 -3.57
N ILE A 314 8.47 -5.23 -3.42
CA ILE A 314 7.33 -5.34 -2.52
C ILE A 314 6.05 -5.12 -3.34
N ILE A 315 5.07 -6.00 -3.20
CA ILE A 315 3.82 -5.96 -3.94
C ILE A 315 2.68 -5.92 -2.92
N ILE A 316 1.99 -4.79 -2.87
CA ILE A 316 0.81 -4.61 -2.03
C ILE A 316 -0.41 -5.00 -2.86
N THR A 317 -1.11 -6.05 -2.44
CA THR A 317 -2.28 -6.53 -3.19
C THR A 317 -3.34 -7.22 -2.32
N TYR A 318 -4.60 -7.04 -2.70
CA TYR A 318 -5.74 -7.75 -2.12
C TYR A 318 -5.80 -9.23 -2.53
N LEU A 319 -5.03 -9.64 -3.56
CA LEU A 319 -4.89 -11.04 -3.95
C LEU A 319 -4.08 -11.87 -2.95
N THR A 320 -3.42 -11.26 -1.96
CA THR A 320 -2.48 -11.96 -1.08
C THR A 320 -3.07 -13.24 -0.46
N PRO A 321 -4.29 -13.26 0.12
CA PRO A 321 -4.88 -14.51 0.62
C PRO A 321 -4.98 -15.60 -0.44
N TYR A 322 -5.40 -15.26 -1.66
CA TYR A 322 -5.50 -16.19 -2.79
C TYR A 322 -4.12 -16.67 -3.26
N LEU A 323 -3.14 -15.77 -3.37
CA LEU A 323 -1.78 -16.08 -3.81
C LEU A 323 -1.07 -17.03 -2.84
N LEU A 324 -1.33 -16.93 -1.53
CA LEU A 324 -0.77 -17.82 -0.52
C LEU A 324 -1.33 -19.25 -0.58
N GLU A 325 -2.41 -19.50 -1.32
CA GLU A 325 -2.92 -20.85 -1.62
C GLU A 325 -2.23 -21.49 -2.82
N LEU A 326 -1.50 -20.72 -3.62
CA LEU A 326 -0.91 -21.16 -4.88
C LEU A 326 0.55 -21.57 -4.71
N ASP A 327 1.02 -22.44 -5.60
CA ASP A 327 2.44 -22.57 -5.86
C ASP A 327 2.93 -21.37 -6.68
N LEU A 328 3.51 -20.37 -5.99
CA LEU A 328 4.04 -19.17 -6.64
C LEU A 328 5.24 -19.45 -7.56
N SER A 329 5.84 -20.65 -7.50
CA SER A 329 6.89 -21.07 -8.44
C SER A 329 6.37 -21.21 -9.88
N GLU A 330 5.05 -21.28 -10.07
CA GLU A 330 4.42 -21.33 -11.40
C GLU A 330 4.36 -19.98 -12.11
N SER A 331 4.67 -18.87 -11.44
CA SER A 331 4.57 -17.51 -11.99
C SER A 331 5.41 -17.21 -13.24
N CYS A 332 6.26 -18.15 -13.63
CA CYS A 332 7.27 -18.00 -14.69
C CYS A 332 7.29 -19.16 -15.70
N LYS A 333 6.29 -20.06 -15.71
CA LYS A 333 6.20 -21.19 -16.64
C LYS A 333 5.42 -20.77 -17.90
#